data_AF-A0A7V3JQC5-F1
#
_entry.id   AF-A0A7V3JQC5-F1
#
_cell.length_a   1.000
_cell.length_b   1.000
_cell.length_c   1.000
_cell.angle_alpha   90.00
_cell.angle_beta   90.00
_cell.angle_gamma   90.00
#
_symmetry.space_group_name_H-M   'P 1'
#
loop_
_entity.id
_entity.type
_entity.pdbx_description
1 polymer ?
#
loop_
_entity_poly.entity_id
_entity_poly.type
_entity_poly.pdbx_seq_one_letter_code
_entity_poly.pdbx_strand_id
1 'polypeptide(L)'
;MTAGEIARALGLRRVGTAWRGACPICGGRNRFQIREGRSGPLIWCWGGCKPADLLVELRRRGLWPERERRELSPAEKAAWGRAQRQGRHLARSAWRWRLQRLAELDEAAGAAVDLEAGHLDPWALAAAAGEAWRLRQADAAGVIRLYREALAKDGDHTLRLVREGADWDRICSHWCKAVVVALAARERKGVANAA
;
A
#
# COMPACT_ATOMS: atom_id res chain seq x y z
N MET A 1 -5.47 -21.46 20.29
CA MET A 1 -4.52 -22.36 19.63
C MET A 1 -3.69 -21.60 18.58
N THR A 2 -2.36 -21.74 18.60
CA THR A 2 -1.37 -21.09 17.71
C THR A 2 -0.97 -22.01 16.55
N ALA A 3 -0.32 -21.46 15.52
CA ALA A 3 0.21 -22.25 14.41
C ALA A 3 1.19 -23.34 14.88
N GLY A 4 2.01 -23.05 15.90
CA GLY A 4 2.97 -23.99 16.47
C GLY A 4 2.31 -25.13 17.25
N GLU A 5 1.20 -24.88 17.93
CA GLU A 5 0.41 -25.92 18.60
C GLU A 5 -0.22 -26.88 17.60
N ILE A 6 -0.83 -26.35 16.54
CA ILE A 6 -1.40 -27.14 15.44
C ILE A 6 -0.31 -27.97 14.76
N ALA A 7 0.85 -27.35 14.52
CA ALA A 7 1.99 -28.02 13.91
C ALA A 7 2.49 -29.20 14.75
N ARG A 8 2.58 -29.03 16.07
CA ARG A 8 2.95 -30.12 17.00
C ARG A 8 1.94 -31.26 16.96
N ALA A 9 0.65 -30.95 17.01
CA ALA A 9 -0.42 -31.96 16.97
C ALA A 9 -0.45 -32.76 15.66
N LEU A 10 -0.01 -32.15 14.55
CA LEU A 10 0.07 -32.79 13.23
C LEU A 10 1.44 -33.41 12.92
N GLY A 11 2.40 -33.35 13.84
CA GLY A 11 3.76 -33.85 13.62
C GLY A 11 4.53 -33.11 12.51
N LEU A 12 4.28 -31.81 12.33
CA LEU A 12 4.96 -31.01 11.31
C LEU A 12 6.34 -30.56 11.80
N ARG A 13 7.31 -30.51 10.88
CA ARG A 13 8.66 -29.99 11.16
C ARG A 13 8.74 -28.50 10.91
N ARG A 14 9.54 -27.79 11.71
CA ARG A 14 9.78 -26.34 11.53
C ARG A 14 10.69 -26.09 10.33
N VAL A 15 10.34 -25.14 9.48
CA VAL A 15 11.09 -24.69 8.31
C VAL A 15 11.03 -23.16 8.24
N GLY A 16 12.12 -22.49 8.62
CA GLY A 16 12.16 -21.04 8.76
C GLY A 16 11.13 -20.53 9.77
N THR A 17 10.24 -19.65 9.32
CA THR A 17 9.15 -19.06 10.13
C THR A 17 7.83 -19.85 10.05
N ALA A 18 7.83 -21.02 9.41
CA ALA A 18 6.65 -21.85 9.19
C ALA A 18 6.90 -23.30 9.63
N TRP A 19 5.87 -24.14 9.54
CA TRP A 19 5.94 -25.58 9.74
C TRP A 19 5.42 -26.29 8.50
N ARG A 20 6.04 -27.43 8.15
CA ARG A 20 5.70 -28.23 6.97
C ARG A 20 5.59 -29.71 7.30
N GLY A 21 4.73 -30.42 6.58
CA GLY A 21 4.60 -31.87 6.72
C GLY A 21 3.50 -32.47 5.85
N ALA A 22 2.96 -33.60 6.28
CA ALA A 22 1.89 -34.30 5.57
C ALA A 22 0.58 -33.48 5.61
N CYS A 23 -0.14 -33.48 4.49
CA CYS A 23 -1.45 -32.84 4.43
C CYS A 23 -2.51 -33.69 5.15
N PRO A 24 -3.32 -33.10 6.05
CA PRO A 24 -4.37 -33.84 6.76
C PRO A 24 -5.50 -34.32 5.85
N ILE A 25 -5.62 -33.75 4.63
CA ILE A 25 -6.62 -34.14 3.64
C ILE A 25 -6.07 -35.13 2.63
N CYS A 26 -5.05 -34.73 1.85
CA CYS A 26 -4.57 -35.56 0.74
C CYS A 26 -3.41 -36.50 1.10
N GLY A 27 -2.93 -36.50 2.35
CA GLY A 27 -1.82 -37.34 2.82
C GLY A 27 -0.45 -37.02 2.22
N GLY A 28 -0.36 -36.11 1.24
CA GLY A 28 0.87 -35.82 0.53
C GLY A 28 1.98 -35.31 1.45
N ARG A 29 3.15 -35.96 1.39
CA ARG A 29 4.34 -35.63 2.19
C ARG A 29 4.86 -34.23 1.86
N ASN A 30 5.18 -33.44 2.88
CA ASN A 30 5.69 -32.07 2.77
C ASN A 30 4.80 -31.09 1.96
N ARG A 31 3.51 -31.39 1.77
CA ARG A 31 2.60 -30.54 0.99
C ARG A 31 1.85 -29.54 1.85
N PHE A 32 1.67 -29.81 3.13
CA PHE A 32 0.96 -28.89 4.02
C PHE A 32 1.94 -27.96 4.70
N GLN A 33 1.57 -26.68 4.75
CA GLN A 33 2.32 -25.65 5.43
C GLN A 33 1.39 -24.82 6.30
N ILE A 34 1.85 -24.52 7.51
CA ILE A 34 1.19 -23.61 8.44
C ILE A 34 2.19 -22.58 8.95
N ARG A 35 1.76 -21.35 9.17
CA ARG A 35 2.56 -20.33 9.86
C ARG A 35 1.68 -19.44 10.71
N GLU A 36 2.29 -18.71 11.63
CA GLU A 36 1.57 -17.68 12.38
C GLU A 36 1.33 -16.46 11.48
N GLY A 37 0.09 -15.95 11.51
CA GLY A 37 -0.33 -14.74 10.82
C GLY A 37 -0.80 -13.69 11.82
N ARG A 38 -0.99 -12.45 11.35
CA ARG A 38 -1.37 -11.32 12.21
C ARG A 38 -2.69 -11.54 12.96
N SER A 39 -3.64 -12.22 12.32
CA SER A 39 -4.97 -12.50 12.85
C SER A 39 -5.18 -13.99 13.16
N GLY A 40 -4.11 -14.78 13.25
CA GLY A 40 -4.13 -16.22 13.54
C GLY A 40 -3.41 -17.07 12.50
N PRO A 41 -3.47 -18.42 12.64
CA PRO A 41 -2.73 -19.33 11.79
C PRO A 41 -3.15 -19.23 10.33
N LEU A 42 -2.18 -19.31 9.42
CA LEU A 42 -2.39 -19.33 7.98
C LEU A 42 -1.96 -20.69 7.44
N ILE A 43 -2.85 -21.35 6.70
CA ILE A 43 -2.67 -22.71 6.19
C ILE A 43 -2.78 -22.75 4.67
N TRP A 44 -2.01 -23.63 4.05
CA TRP A 44 -2.17 -23.96 2.64
C TRP A 44 -1.57 -25.34 2.33
N CYS A 45 -2.01 -25.90 1.21
CA CYS A 45 -1.51 -27.16 0.67
C CYS A 45 -0.98 -26.94 -0.74
N TRP A 46 0.28 -27.29 -0.97
CA TRP A 46 0.93 -27.24 -2.28
C TRP A 46 0.40 -28.30 -3.26
N GLY A 47 -0.40 -29.26 -2.77
CA GLY A 47 -1.07 -30.28 -3.58
C GLY A 47 -2.46 -29.88 -4.09
N GLY A 48 -2.91 -28.64 -3.89
CA GLY A 48 -4.17 -28.13 -4.43
C GLY A 48 -5.42 -28.33 -3.56
N CYS A 49 -5.28 -28.81 -2.32
CA CYS A 49 -6.42 -28.84 -1.39
C CYS A 49 -6.90 -27.40 -1.12
N LYS A 50 -8.22 -27.19 -1.14
CA LYS A 50 -8.78 -25.86 -0.89
C LYS A 50 -8.55 -25.47 0.58
N PRO A 51 -8.20 -24.20 0.86
CA PRO A 51 -8.05 -23.73 2.24
C PRO A 51 -9.30 -23.95 3.12
N ALA A 52 -10.49 -23.83 2.54
CA ALA A 52 -11.75 -24.08 3.24
C ALA A 52 -11.85 -25.51 3.76
N ASP A 53 -11.50 -26.50 2.92
CA ASP A 53 -11.54 -27.91 3.30
C ASP A 53 -10.50 -28.20 4.40
N LEU A 54 -9.31 -27.61 4.29
CA LEU A 54 -8.27 -27.73 5.33
C LEU A 54 -8.78 -27.20 6.68
N LEU A 55 -9.48 -26.07 6.68
CA LEU A 55 -10.07 -25.51 7.90
C LEU A 55 -11.13 -26.45 8.49
N VAL A 56 -12.00 -27.03 7.66
CA VAL A 56 -13.02 -27.99 8.11
C VAL A 56 -12.36 -29.20 8.75
N GLU A 57 -11.33 -29.77 8.12
CA GLU A 57 -10.64 -30.94 8.67
C GLU A 57 -9.89 -30.62 9.97
N LEU A 58 -9.25 -29.44 10.08
CA LEU A 58 -8.60 -29.03 11.32
C LEU A 58 -9.61 -28.76 12.45
N ARG A 59 -10.79 -28.21 12.14
CA ARG A 59 -11.90 -28.07 13.10
C ARG A 59 -12.42 -29.42 13.55
N ARG A 60 -12.63 -30.36 12.62
CA ARG A 60 -13.07 -31.73 12.92
C ARG A 60 -12.12 -32.43 13.89
N ARG A 61 -10.83 -32.12 13.81
CA ARG A 61 -9.78 -32.63 14.72
C ARG A 61 -9.63 -31.84 16.03
N GLY A 62 -10.41 -30.79 16.26
CA GLY A 62 -10.27 -29.90 17.41
C GLY A 62 -8.96 -29.09 17.41
N LEU A 63 -8.29 -28.99 16.26
CA LEU A 63 -7.00 -28.30 16.12
C LEU A 63 -7.16 -26.86 15.64
N TRP A 64 -8.31 -26.50 15.11
CA TRP A 64 -8.54 -25.10 14.75
C TRP A 64 -9.17 -24.35 15.91
N PRO A 65 -8.62 -23.20 16.34
CA PRO A 65 -9.29 -22.42 17.37
C PRO A 65 -10.64 -21.95 16.82
N GLU A 66 -11.72 -22.25 17.53
CA GLU A 66 -13.00 -21.59 17.38
C GLU A 66 -12.80 -20.13 17.83
N ARG A 67 -12.19 -19.31 16.96
CA ARG A 67 -12.19 -17.88 17.18
C ARG A 67 -13.59 -17.41 16.83
N GLU A 68 -14.32 -16.97 17.84
CA GLU A 68 -15.48 -16.14 17.62
C GLU A 68 -15.01 -14.96 16.78
N ARG A 69 -15.38 -14.99 15.49
CA ARG A 69 -15.13 -13.86 14.62
C ARG A 69 -15.99 -12.77 15.22
N ARG A 70 -15.40 -11.80 15.92
CA ARG A 70 -16.13 -10.65 16.44
C ARG A 70 -16.95 -10.08 15.29
N GLU A 71 -18.24 -10.33 15.33
CA GLU A 71 -19.15 -9.77 14.36
C GLU A 71 -19.22 -8.29 14.70
N LEU A 72 -18.60 -7.47 13.84
CA LEU A 72 -18.75 -6.04 13.96
C LEU A 72 -20.25 -5.73 13.81
N SER A 73 -20.80 -5.03 14.79
CA SER A 73 -22.12 -4.44 14.70
C SER A 73 -22.21 -3.57 13.43
N PRO A 74 -23.42 -3.34 12.89
CA PRO A 74 -23.60 -2.40 11.78
C PRO A 74 -22.96 -1.03 12.04
N ALA A 75 -23.00 -0.54 13.28
CA ALA A 75 -22.37 0.72 13.70
C ALA A 75 -20.85 0.67 13.59
N GLU A 76 -20.21 -0.41 14.05
CA GLU A 76 -18.76 -0.60 13.95
C GLU A 76 -18.30 -0.77 12.50
N LYS A 77 -19.05 -1.52 11.68
CA LYS A 77 -18.80 -1.63 10.23
C LYS A 77 -18.87 -0.26 9.55
N ALA A 78 -19.89 0.53 9.89
CA ALA A 78 -20.03 1.89 9.36
C ALA A 78 -18.89 2.80 9.82
N ALA A 79 -18.48 2.73 11.09
CA ALA A 79 -17.34 3.48 11.63
C ALA A 79 -16.02 3.09 10.94
N TRP A 80 -15.77 1.80 10.77
CA TRP A 80 -14.62 1.30 10.03
C TRP A 80 -14.62 1.79 8.58
N GLY A 81 -15.76 1.74 7.90
CA GLY A 81 -15.92 2.26 6.55
C GLY A 81 -15.65 3.77 6.46
N ARG A 82 -16.12 4.56 7.43
CA ARG A 82 -15.80 5.99 7.53
C ARG A 82 -14.30 6.23 7.73
N ALA A 83 -13.70 5.54 8.69
CA ALA A 83 -12.26 5.64 8.96
C ALA A 83 -11.41 5.26 7.75
N GLN A 84 -11.80 4.21 7.01
CA GLN A 84 -11.10 3.81 5.79
C GLN A 84 -11.23 4.87 4.69
N ARG A 85 -12.42 5.45 4.48
CA ARG A 85 -12.62 6.54 3.51
C ARG A 85 -11.81 7.78 3.89
N GLN A 86 -11.85 8.18 5.16
CA GLN A 86 -11.06 9.30 5.67
C GLN A 86 -9.56 9.05 5.51
N GLY A 87 -9.07 7.86 5.83
CA GLY A 87 -7.67 7.49 5.65
C GLY A 87 -7.24 7.54 4.18
N ARG A 88 -8.07 7.03 3.25
CA ARG A 88 -7.81 7.13 1.81
C ARG A 88 -7.80 8.58 1.32
N HIS A 89 -8.74 9.39 1.79
CA HIS A 89 -8.81 10.80 1.44
C HIS A 89 -7.56 11.55 1.94
N LEU A 90 -7.19 11.37 3.21
CA LEU A 90 -6.00 11.96 3.81
C LEU A 90 -4.73 11.56 3.07
N ALA A 91 -4.55 10.27 2.77
CA ALA A 91 -3.39 9.79 2.03
C ALA A 91 -3.28 10.42 0.63
N ARG A 92 -4.43 10.56 -0.07
CA ARG A 92 -4.47 11.21 -1.39
C ARG A 92 -4.13 12.70 -1.30
N SER A 93 -4.69 13.42 -0.34
CA SER A 93 -4.39 14.84 -0.14
C SER A 93 -2.92 15.06 0.22
N ALA A 94 -2.38 14.25 1.13
CA ALA A 94 -0.98 14.32 1.52
C ALA A 94 -0.03 14.01 0.33
N TRP A 95 -0.40 13.06 -0.53
CA TRP A 95 0.37 12.76 -1.74
C TRP A 95 0.37 13.92 -2.73
N ARG A 96 -0.81 14.50 -3.03
CA ARG A 96 -0.93 15.66 -3.93
C ARG A 96 -0.15 16.85 -3.43
N TRP A 97 -0.29 17.14 -2.14
CA TRP A 97 0.49 18.18 -1.47
C TRP A 97 1.99 17.93 -1.60
N ARG A 98 2.48 16.71 -1.36
CA ARG A 98 3.91 16.38 -1.49
C ARG A 98 4.44 16.71 -2.88
N LEU A 99 3.71 16.33 -3.93
CA LEU A 99 4.14 16.58 -5.31
C LEU A 99 4.25 18.07 -5.62
N GLN A 100 3.21 18.85 -5.27
CA GLN A 100 3.23 20.29 -5.52
C GLN A 100 4.24 21.02 -4.63
N ARG A 101 4.40 20.60 -3.37
CA ARG A 101 5.41 21.17 -2.48
C ARG A 101 6.83 20.92 -3.00
N LEU A 102 7.09 19.74 -3.57
CA LEU A 102 8.37 19.47 -4.22
C LEU A 102 8.60 20.38 -5.43
N ALA A 103 7.58 20.62 -6.25
CA ALA A 103 7.69 21.56 -7.37
C ALA A 103 7.99 23.00 -6.89
N GLU A 104 7.29 23.51 -5.88
CA GLU A 104 7.59 24.82 -5.28
C GLU A 104 9.02 24.90 -4.74
N LEU A 105 9.53 23.83 -4.13
CA LEU A 105 10.88 23.79 -3.59
C LEU A 105 11.95 23.73 -4.69
N ASP A 106 11.68 23.02 -5.79
CA ASP A 106 12.56 23.01 -6.95
C ASP A 106 12.59 24.40 -7.63
N GLU A 107 11.44 25.09 -7.73
CA GLU A 107 11.36 26.49 -8.20
C GLU A 107 12.12 27.46 -7.27
N ALA A 108 11.93 27.33 -5.95
CA ALA A 108 12.63 28.15 -4.97
C ALA A 108 14.15 27.92 -4.99
N ALA A 109 14.59 26.67 -5.18
CA ALA A 109 16.00 26.35 -5.34
C ALA A 109 16.58 26.95 -6.62
N GLY A 110 15.83 26.95 -7.72
CA GLY A 110 16.19 27.63 -8.96
C GLY A 110 16.30 29.15 -8.78
N ALA A 111 15.33 29.77 -8.11
CA ALA A 111 15.35 31.21 -7.83
C ALA A 111 16.52 31.65 -6.93
N ALA A 112 17.02 30.76 -6.07
CA ALA A 112 18.20 31.01 -5.25
C ALA A 112 19.52 30.95 -6.03
N VAL A 113 19.49 30.48 -7.28
CA VAL A 113 20.65 30.35 -8.16
C VAL A 113 20.32 30.91 -9.54
N ASP A 114 20.60 32.20 -9.74
CA ASP A 114 20.51 32.82 -11.06
C ASP A 114 21.91 33.03 -11.62
N LEU A 115 22.36 32.07 -12.43
CA LEU A 115 23.70 32.09 -13.03
C LEU A 115 23.85 33.18 -14.08
N GLU A 116 22.76 33.59 -14.75
CA GLU A 116 22.80 34.65 -15.75
C GLU A 116 22.97 36.02 -15.08
N ALA A 117 22.33 36.23 -13.94
CA ALA A 117 22.49 37.42 -13.11
C ALA A 117 23.71 37.37 -12.17
N GLY A 118 24.42 36.25 -12.10
CA GLY A 118 25.51 36.04 -11.14
C GLY A 118 25.04 36.05 -9.67
N HIS A 119 23.77 35.75 -9.42
CA HIS A 119 23.18 35.72 -8.08
C HIS A 119 23.20 34.30 -7.50
N LEU A 120 23.65 34.21 -6.26
CA LEU A 120 23.59 33.00 -5.45
C LEU A 120 23.18 33.38 -4.03
N ASP A 121 22.07 32.82 -3.56
CA ASP A 121 21.70 32.81 -2.14
C ASP A 121 21.90 31.37 -1.59
N PRO A 122 23.06 31.09 -0.95
CA PRO A 122 23.34 29.76 -0.42
C PRO A 122 22.36 29.32 0.66
N TRP A 123 21.78 30.25 1.41
CA TRP A 123 20.88 29.93 2.52
C TRP A 123 19.49 29.56 2.03
N ALA A 124 18.96 30.32 1.07
CA ALA A 124 17.70 29.98 0.41
C ALA A 124 17.80 28.63 -0.31
N LEU A 125 18.91 28.39 -1.03
CA LEU A 125 19.17 27.12 -1.70
C LEU A 125 19.23 25.96 -0.69
N ALA A 126 20.00 26.10 0.40
CA ALA A 126 20.13 25.07 1.42
C ALA A 126 18.80 24.77 2.12
N ALA A 127 18.00 25.80 2.40
CA ALA A 127 16.67 25.63 3.01
C ALA A 127 15.72 24.85 2.09
N ALA A 128 15.64 25.24 0.81
CA ALA A 128 14.79 24.57 -0.18
C ALA A 128 15.24 23.11 -0.39
N ALA A 129 16.53 22.88 -0.59
CA ALA A 129 17.09 21.55 -0.78
C ALA A 129 16.90 20.64 0.44
N GLY A 130 17.07 21.19 1.65
CA GLY A 130 16.88 20.46 2.91
C GLY A 130 15.43 19.99 3.10
N GLU A 131 14.45 20.87 2.83
CA GLU A 131 13.04 20.51 2.91
C GLU A 131 12.66 19.49 1.81
N ALA A 132 13.16 19.68 0.58
CA ALA A 132 12.93 18.76 -0.53
C ALA A 132 13.49 17.36 -0.22
N TRP A 133 14.70 17.28 0.34
CA TRP A 133 15.29 16.03 0.78
C TRP A 133 14.43 15.36 1.86
N ARG A 134 13.96 16.10 2.87
CA ARG A 134 13.07 15.58 3.92
C ARG A 134 11.80 14.97 3.34
N LEU A 135 11.18 15.64 2.36
CA LEU A 135 9.98 15.15 1.68
C LEU A 135 10.25 13.93 0.80
N ARG A 136 11.39 13.89 0.10
CA ARG A 136 11.77 12.76 -0.76
C ARG A 136 12.01 11.49 0.05
N GLN A 137 12.64 11.61 1.22
CA GLN A 137 12.95 10.48 2.10
C GLN A 137 11.78 10.01 2.98
N ALA A 138 10.70 10.80 3.06
CA ALA A 138 9.55 10.43 3.86
C ALA A 138 8.82 9.21 3.25
N ASP A 139 8.60 8.20 4.10
CA ASP A 139 7.67 7.10 3.81
C ASP A 139 6.21 7.58 3.85
N ALA A 140 5.25 6.70 3.59
CA ALA A 140 3.84 7.08 3.53
C ALA A 140 3.33 7.70 4.84
N ALA A 141 3.75 7.17 5.99
CA ALA A 141 3.36 7.70 7.30
C ALA A 141 4.01 9.06 7.57
N GLY A 142 5.29 9.19 7.21
CA GLY A 142 6.05 10.43 7.23
C GLY A 142 5.37 11.53 6.44
N VAL A 143 4.99 11.27 5.17
CA VAL A 143 4.30 12.26 4.33
C VAL A 143 2.99 12.73 4.96
N ILE A 144 2.19 11.83 5.54
CA ILE A 144 0.95 12.20 6.22
C ILE A 144 1.23 13.10 7.43
N ARG A 145 2.28 12.82 8.20
CA ARG A 145 2.70 13.66 9.33
C ARG A 145 3.14 15.04 8.86
N LEU A 146 4.00 15.11 7.83
CA LEU A 146 4.48 16.38 7.28
C LEU A 146 3.34 17.22 6.69
N TYR A 147 2.37 16.59 6.03
CA TYR A 147 1.16 17.24 5.55
C TYR A 147 0.32 17.86 6.67
N ARG A 148 0.19 17.16 7.81
CA ARG A 148 -0.52 17.69 8.99
C ARG A 148 0.23 18.85 9.65
N GLU A 149 1.55 18.76 9.74
CA GLU A 149 2.39 19.86 10.20
C GLU A 149 2.21 21.10 9.30
N ALA A 150 2.20 20.90 7.98
CA ALA A 150 1.97 21.97 7.01
C ALA A 150 0.57 22.59 7.13
N LEU A 151 -0.48 21.77 7.26
CA LEU A 151 -1.85 22.25 7.51
C LEU A 151 -1.96 23.08 8.78
N ALA A 152 -1.26 22.68 9.85
CA ALA A 152 -1.28 23.41 11.12
C ALA A 152 -0.52 24.74 11.04
N LYS A 153 0.54 24.79 10.22
CA LYS A 153 1.37 25.99 10.02
C LYS A 153 0.70 27.00 9.08
N ASP A 154 0.19 26.53 7.95
CA ASP A 154 -0.45 27.33 6.90
C ASP A 154 -1.46 26.46 6.13
N GLY A 155 -2.69 26.45 6.63
CA GLY A 155 -3.78 25.65 6.08
C GLY A 155 -4.15 26.06 4.67
N ASP A 156 -4.20 27.36 4.38
CA ASP A 156 -4.68 27.88 3.10
C ASP A 156 -3.70 27.58 1.98
N HIS A 157 -2.40 27.84 2.20
CA HIS A 157 -1.35 27.46 1.25
C HIS A 157 -1.33 25.96 1.01
N THR A 158 -1.39 25.18 2.09
CA THR A 158 -1.38 23.71 2.00
C THR A 158 -2.57 23.18 1.21
N LEU A 159 -3.78 23.72 1.43
CA LEU A 159 -4.98 23.34 0.69
C LEU A 159 -4.99 23.84 -0.76
N ARG A 160 -4.32 24.95 -1.07
CA ARG A 160 -4.07 25.40 -2.45
C ARG A 160 -3.23 24.37 -3.21
N LEU A 161 -2.11 23.92 -2.63
CA LEU A 161 -1.25 22.88 -3.22
C LEU A 161 -2.00 21.56 -3.45
N VAL A 162 -2.88 21.15 -2.52
CA VAL A 162 -3.71 19.95 -2.72
C VAL A 162 -4.65 20.11 -3.93
N ARG A 163 -5.21 21.30 -4.15
CA ARG A 163 -6.10 21.60 -5.29
C ARG A 163 -5.34 21.60 -6.61
N GLU A 164 -4.20 22.28 -6.67
CA GLU A 164 -3.32 22.30 -7.85
C GLU A 164 -2.88 20.87 -8.23
N GLY A 165 -2.50 20.06 -7.23
CA GLY A 165 -2.16 18.65 -7.46
C GLY A 165 -3.35 17.79 -7.89
N ALA A 166 -4.58 18.15 -7.52
CA ALA A 166 -5.78 17.43 -7.95
C ALA A 166 -6.10 17.66 -9.44
N ASP A 167 -5.81 18.85 -9.96
CA ASP A 167 -5.96 19.15 -11.37
C ASP A 167 -4.91 18.43 -12.21
N TRP A 168 -3.66 18.35 -11.72
CA TRP A 168 -2.63 17.49 -12.33
C TRP A 168 -3.03 16.02 -12.40
N ASP A 169 -3.53 15.44 -11.30
CA ASP A 169 -4.05 14.05 -11.29
C ASP A 169 -5.11 13.82 -12.38
N ARG A 170 -6.01 14.80 -12.57
CA ARG A 170 -7.08 14.74 -13.57
C ARG A 170 -6.49 14.76 -14.98
N ILE A 171 -5.55 15.65 -15.24
CA ILE A 171 -4.84 15.79 -16.53
C ILE A 171 -4.07 14.50 -16.83
N CYS A 172 -3.23 14.03 -15.91
CA CYS A 172 -2.45 12.80 -16.10
C CYS A 172 -3.36 11.59 -16.32
N SER A 173 -4.45 11.44 -15.55
CA SER A 173 -5.39 10.34 -15.78
C SER A 173 -6.05 10.39 -17.15
N HIS A 174 -6.33 11.58 -17.68
CA HIS A 174 -6.88 11.75 -19.02
C HIS A 174 -5.87 11.34 -20.10
N TRP A 175 -4.63 11.82 -19.99
CA TRP A 175 -3.55 11.48 -20.92
C TRP A 175 -3.18 10.00 -20.89
N CYS A 176 -3.04 9.39 -19.71
CA CYS A 176 -2.76 7.95 -19.60
C CYS A 176 -3.86 7.12 -20.26
N LYS A 177 -5.15 7.48 -20.09
CA LYS A 177 -6.25 6.81 -20.79
C LYS A 177 -6.15 6.96 -22.29
N ALA A 178 -5.86 8.17 -22.79
CA ALA A 178 -5.70 8.43 -24.22
C ALA A 178 -4.56 7.60 -24.83
N VAL A 179 -3.41 7.52 -24.14
CA VAL A 179 -2.27 6.71 -24.56
C VAL A 179 -2.62 5.22 -24.58
N VAL A 180 -3.25 4.69 -23.52
CA VAL A 180 -3.67 3.28 -23.48
C VAL A 180 -4.66 2.95 -24.60
N VAL A 181 -5.64 3.82 -24.86
CA VAL A 181 -6.59 3.64 -25.97
C VAL A 181 -5.88 3.67 -27.33
N ALA A 182 -4.92 4.58 -27.52
CA ALA A 182 -4.14 4.67 -28.75
C ALA A 182 -3.27 3.43 -28.99
N LEU A 183 -2.61 2.91 -27.95
CA LEU A 183 -1.82 1.68 -28.01
C LEU A 183 -2.71 0.47 -28.33
N ALA A 184 -3.84 0.32 -27.66
CA ALA A 184 -4.79 -0.76 -27.94
C ALA A 184 -5.43 -0.67 -29.34
N ALA A 185 -5.62 0.54 -29.87
CA ALA A 185 -6.07 0.73 -31.26
C ALA A 185 -4.98 0.35 -32.26
N ARG A 186 -3.71 0.66 -31.97
CA ARG A 186 -2.56 0.28 -32.80
C ARG A 186 -2.36 -1.22 -32.84
N GLU A 187 -2.46 -1.91 -31.70
CA GLU A 187 -2.39 -3.38 -31.64
C GLU A 187 -3.49 -4.04 -32.48
N ARG A 188 -4.73 -3.55 -32.39
CA ARG A 188 -5.84 -4.07 -33.20
C ARG A 188 -5.62 -3.87 -34.71
N LYS A 189 -5.08 -2.73 -35.13
CA LYS A 189 -4.71 -2.48 -36.53
C LYS A 189 -3.53 -3.35 -36.99
N GLY A 190 -2.56 -3.60 -36.11
CA GLY A 190 -1.43 -4.49 -36.39
C GLY A 190 -1.86 -5.94 -36.59
N VAL A 191 -2.82 -6.43 -35.79
CA VAL A 191 -3.41 -7.77 -35.95
C VAL A 191 -4.25 -7.86 -37.23
N ALA A 192 -5.01 -6.82 -37.57
CA ALA A 192 -5.83 -6.80 -38.79
C ALA A 192 -5.01 -6.74 -40.09
N ASN A 193 -3.79 -6.21 -40.06
CA ASN A 193 -2.89 -6.17 -41.23
C ASN A 193 -2.00 -7.41 -41.35
N ALA A 194 -2.02 -8.31 -40.36
CA ALA A 194 -1.24 -9.55 -40.35
C ALA A 194 -2.08 -10.81 -40.64
N ALA A 195 -3.40 -10.64 -40.82
CA ALA A 195 -4.36 -11.68 -41.20
C ALA A 195 -4.78 -11.47 -42.66
#